data_AF-A0A2N5CBZ2-F1
#
_entry.id   AF-A0A2N5CBZ2-F1
#
_cell.length_a   1.000
_cell.length_b   1.000
_cell.length_c   1.000
_cell.angle_alpha   90.00
_cell.angle_beta   90.00
_cell.angle_gamma   90.00
#
_symmetry.space_group_name_H-M   'P 1'
#
loop_
_entity.id
_entity.type
_entity.pdbx_description
1 polymer ?
#
loop_
_entity_poly.entity_id
_entity_poly.type
_entity_poly.pdbx_seq_one_letter_code
_entity_poly.pdbx_strand_id
1 'polypeptide(L)'
;MSLPPLLWNAAFPSLFTWLRVAGSLLMVLLASLMTGCGKQEAAPAGDIQNTPAPPAAAASAPRAAGPKPFYAMMAERHPDIAQLTALGKALFFDPSLSVSGKQSCATCHSPEHAYGPPNNLSVQLGGADMARTGVRAAPSLRYVQNVPAYTDHYRENDGNDAEDQGPTGGHNWDGRAGSTHDQARIPLLSGHEMANGEPRVVVERLRKGPYAETFRKVLGQDVLDDEDTAFSAVLMALEAFQQTPSEFYPYTSKYDAVLRGQAKLSAQELRGLRVFNDPNKGNCAACHPGDIREGAFPAFSDFGFIAVGVPRNRKLAGNADPAFFDMGLCGPDRTDLKDRAEYCGLFRTPSLRNVALRQAFFHNGIFHSLDEVLHFYAERDVKPQKWYPRGADGKVQKFDDLPTPYHENINMEAPFGGKPGDKPLMTEGEMRDVIAFLKTLTDGYQAPVAAVKTAVVTR
;
A
#
# COMPACT_ATOMS: atom_id res chain seq x y z
N MET A 1 8.89 48.95 12.47
CA MET A 1 7.71 48.80 13.33
C MET A 1 7.64 47.34 13.74
N SER A 2 7.77 47.09 15.03
CA SER A 2 8.13 45.81 15.65
C SER A 2 6.94 44.85 15.71
N LEU A 3 7.15 43.60 15.30
CA LEU A 3 6.27 42.46 15.55
C LEU A 3 6.86 41.62 16.69
N PRO A 4 6.04 41.05 17.60
CA PRO A 4 6.53 40.28 18.75
C PRO A 4 6.85 38.82 18.36
N PRO A 5 7.74 38.14 19.10
CA PRO A 5 8.06 36.73 18.86
C PRO A 5 6.99 35.79 19.47
N LEU A 6 6.63 34.77 18.69
CA LEU A 6 5.80 33.65 19.13
C LEU A 6 6.60 32.77 20.10
N LEU A 7 6.07 32.60 21.31
CA LEU A 7 6.59 31.71 22.34
C LEU A 7 6.23 30.26 22.01
N TRP A 8 7.25 29.41 21.81
CA TRP A 8 7.11 27.96 21.88
C TRP A 8 7.12 27.54 23.37
N ASN A 9 5.97 27.12 23.88
CA ASN A 9 5.89 26.38 25.15
C ASN A 9 5.91 24.89 24.83
N ALA A 10 7.10 24.29 24.86
CA ALA A 10 7.27 22.85 24.98
C ALA A 10 7.07 22.48 26.47
N ALA A 11 5.97 21.80 26.78
CA ALA A 11 5.75 21.21 28.09
C ALA A 11 6.48 19.86 28.15
N PHE A 12 7.60 19.81 28.89
CA PHE A 12 8.25 18.57 29.29
C PHE A 12 7.47 17.92 30.45
N PRO A 13 7.13 16.63 30.40
CA PRO A 13 6.84 15.87 31.61
C PRO A 13 8.15 15.47 32.31
N SER A 14 8.18 15.73 33.62
CA SER A 14 9.25 15.48 34.57
C SER A 14 9.64 14.00 34.70
N LEU A 15 10.95 13.74 34.79
CA LEU A 15 11.54 12.55 35.41
C LEU A 15 10.91 12.32 36.79
N PHE A 16 10.10 11.28 37.00
CA PHE A 16 9.95 10.54 38.28
C PHE A 16 8.85 9.46 38.21
N THR A 17 9.07 8.39 37.44
CA THR A 17 8.47 7.07 37.74
C THR A 17 9.19 5.99 36.93
N TRP A 18 9.13 4.74 37.40
CA TRP A 18 9.77 3.53 36.86
C TRP A 18 11.14 3.17 37.44
N LEU A 19 11.19 3.14 38.78
CA LEU A 19 11.97 2.15 39.52
C LEU A 19 11.03 0.98 39.85
N ARG A 20 11.15 -0.14 39.11
CA ARG A 20 10.92 -1.52 39.60
C ARG A 20 11.13 -2.54 38.49
N VAL A 21 11.92 -3.56 38.84
CA VAL A 21 12.17 -4.85 38.16
C VAL A 21 13.26 -4.86 37.08
N ALA A 22 14.52 -4.71 37.51
CA ALA A 22 15.66 -5.35 36.86
C ALA A 22 16.71 -5.69 37.93
N GLY A 23 16.60 -6.89 38.51
CA GLY A 23 17.56 -7.40 39.47
C GLY A 23 17.60 -8.91 39.36
N SER A 24 18.65 -9.42 38.73
CA SER A 24 19.33 -10.72 38.96
C SER A 24 19.84 -11.31 37.63
N LEU A 25 21.12 -11.08 37.31
CA LEU A 25 22.00 -12.05 36.64
C LEU A 25 23.39 -11.42 36.45
N LEU A 26 24.15 -11.35 37.54
CA LEU A 26 25.60 -11.18 37.49
C LEU A 26 26.22 -11.95 38.66
N MET A 27 26.53 -13.24 38.45
CA MET A 27 27.61 -13.94 39.13
C MET A 27 27.93 -15.24 38.40
N VAL A 28 29.21 -15.61 38.45
CA VAL A 28 29.88 -16.81 37.93
C VAL A 28 30.55 -16.64 36.56
N LEU A 29 31.71 -15.97 36.58
CA LEU A 29 32.84 -16.28 35.70
C LEU A 29 34.11 -15.68 36.29
N LEU A 30 34.73 -16.38 37.25
CA LEU A 30 36.13 -16.17 37.66
C LEU A 30 36.61 -17.29 38.60
N ALA A 31 36.98 -18.42 38.00
CA ALA A 31 37.98 -19.41 38.43
C ALA A 31 38.07 -20.39 37.24
N SER A 32 39.18 -20.63 36.57
CA SER A 32 40.49 -20.97 37.10
C SER A 32 41.57 -20.83 36.02
N LEU A 33 42.68 -20.21 36.40
CA LEU A 33 43.96 -20.21 35.70
C LEU A 33 44.75 -21.50 36.02
N MET A 34 45.65 -21.85 35.09
CA MET A 34 46.84 -22.72 35.19
C MET A 34 46.71 -24.19 34.78
N THR A 35 47.27 -24.49 33.60
CA THR A 35 48.13 -25.63 33.16
C THR A 35 47.80 -25.93 31.69
N GLY A 36 48.71 -26.05 30.73
CA GLY A 36 50.16 -25.98 30.64
C GLY A 36 50.53 -26.15 29.16
N CYS A 37 51.66 -25.60 28.73
CA CYS A 37 52.18 -25.72 27.36
C CYS A 37 52.47 -27.19 26.99
N GLY A 38 51.97 -27.65 25.84
CA GLY A 38 52.35 -28.91 25.20
C GLY A 38 52.70 -28.68 23.74
N LYS A 39 53.96 -28.94 23.40
CA LYS A 39 54.54 -28.87 22.04
C LYS A 39 53.83 -29.84 21.10
N GLN A 40 53.59 -29.41 19.86
CA GLN A 40 53.13 -30.29 18.79
C GLN A 40 54.34 -30.77 17.99
N GLU A 41 54.69 -32.04 18.19
CA GLU A 41 55.76 -32.77 17.50
C GLU A 41 55.31 -33.15 16.08
N ALA A 42 56.22 -32.97 15.12
CA ALA A 42 56.05 -33.39 13.74
C ALA A 42 56.24 -34.90 13.60
N ALA A 43 55.36 -35.54 12.83
CA ALA A 43 55.47 -36.95 12.42
C ALA A 43 55.87 -37.06 10.93
N PRO A 44 56.49 -38.17 10.50
CA PRO A 44 57.54 -38.18 9.48
C PRO A 44 57.03 -38.30 8.03
N ALA A 45 57.90 -37.89 7.11
CA ALA A 45 57.74 -38.02 5.67
C ALA A 45 57.66 -39.50 5.25
N GLY A 46 56.55 -39.87 4.59
CA GLY A 46 56.38 -41.10 3.86
C GLY A 46 56.53 -40.87 2.36
N ASP A 47 57.18 -41.83 1.69
CA ASP A 47 57.63 -41.81 0.30
C ASP A 47 56.57 -41.39 -0.74
N ILE A 48 56.97 -40.46 -1.63
CA ILE A 48 56.22 -40.08 -2.82
C ILE A 48 56.43 -41.17 -3.88
N GLN A 49 55.42 -42.03 -4.05
CA GLN A 49 55.33 -42.87 -5.25
C GLN A 49 54.84 -42.03 -6.44
N ASN A 50 55.70 -41.92 -7.47
CA ASN A 50 55.38 -41.33 -8.76
C ASN A 50 54.22 -42.07 -9.43
N THR A 51 53.03 -41.47 -9.44
CA THR A 51 51.95 -41.82 -10.37
C THR A 51 51.97 -40.83 -11.54
N PRO A 52 51.84 -41.29 -12.80
CA PRO A 52 51.85 -40.41 -13.94
C PRO A 52 50.58 -39.54 -13.96
N ALA A 53 50.76 -38.24 -14.21
CA ALA A 53 49.67 -37.29 -14.33
C ALA A 53 48.67 -37.71 -15.43
N PRO A 54 47.36 -37.62 -15.20
CA PRO A 54 46.37 -37.84 -16.25
C PRO A 54 46.52 -36.78 -17.36
N PRO A 55 46.21 -37.12 -18.62
CA PRO A 55 46.38 -36.21 -19.75
C PRO A 55 45.52 -34.96 -19.54
N ALA A 56 46.09 -33.80 -19.88
CA ALA A 56 45.41 -32.51 -19.82
C ALA A 56 44.06 -32.60 -20.54
N ALA A 57 42.98 -32.40 -19.79
CA ALA A 57 41.65 -32.31 -20.34
C ALA A 57 41.62 -31.17 -21.37
N ALA A 58 41.18 -31.49 -22.58
CA ALA A 58 40.93 -30.50 -23.62
C ALA A 58 40.06 -29.37 -23.05
N ALA A 59 40.48 -28.13 -23.27
CA ALA A 59 39.73 -26.95 -22.89
C ALA A 59 38.30 -27.07 -23.42
N SER A 60 37.34 -27.15 -22.51
CA SER A 60 35.92 -27.12 -22.84
C SER A 60 35.62 -25.80 -23.55
N ALA A 61 34.96 -25.88 -24.70
CA ALA A 61 34.40 -24.71 -25.37
C ALA A 61 33.57 -23.88 -24.37
N PRO A 62 33.57 -22.54 -24.46
CA PRO A 62 32.82 -21.70 -23.54
C PRO A 62 31.36 -22.14 -23.57
N ARG A 63 30.86 -22.55 -22.40
CA ARG A 63 29.46 -22.86 -22.17
C ARG A 63 28.66 -21.65 -22.64
N ALA A 64 27.70 -21.86 -23.54
CA ALA A 64 26.80 -20.78 -23.99
C ALA A 64 26.30 -20.03 -22.75
N ALA A 65 26.48 -18.70 -22.74
CA ALA A 65 26.01 -17.87 -21.65
C ALA A 65 24.53 -18.19 -21.42
N GLY A 66 24.14 -18.50 -20.18
CA GLY A 66 22.74 -18.67 -19.83
C GLY A 66 21.92 -17.42 -20.22
N PRO A 67 20.59 -17.52 -20.28
CA PRO A 67 19.75 -16.38 -20.62
C PRO A 67 20.15 -15.17 -19.76
N LYS A 68 20.44 -14.03 -20.42
CA LYS A 68 20.82 -12.81 -19.71
C LYS A 68 19.67 -12.43 -18.76
N PRO A 69 19.95 -12.04 -17.51
CA PRO A 69 18.92 -11.53 -16.62
C PRO A 69 18.13 -10.40 -17.31
N PHE A 70 16.80 -10.45 -17.24
CA PHE A 70 15.90 -9.53 -17.96
C PHE A 70 16.32 -8.06 -17.82
N TYR A 71 16.61 -7.60 -16.59
CA TYR A 71 17.02 -6.22 -16.35
C TYR A 71 18.39 -5.86 -16.93
N ALA A 72 19.33 -6.81 -17.03
CA ALA A 72 20.60 -6.58 -17.72
C ALA A 72 20.36 -6.42 -19.23
N MET A 73 19.47 -7.21 -19.81
CA MET A 73 19.07 -7.08 -21.21
C MET A 73 18.41 -5.72 -21.48
N MET A 74 17.51 -5.27 -20.61
CA MET A 74 16.85 -3.96 -20.74
C MET A 74 17.82 -2.80 -20.53
N ALA A 75 18.78 -2.95 -19.60
CA ALA A 75 19.84 -1.98 -19.39
C ALA A 75 20.75 -1.83 -20.62
N GLU A 76 21.03 -2.90 -21.38
CA GLU A 76 21.79 -2.81 -22.63
C GLU A 76 20.96 -2.20 -23.78
N ARG A 77 19.66 -2.50 -23.83
CA ARG A 77 18.78 -2.05 -24.93
C ARG A 77 18.35 -0.59 -24.81
N HIS A 78 18.28 -0.05 -23.59
CA HIS A 78 17.85 1.31 -23.31
C HIS A 78 16.56 1.70 -24.08
N PRO A 79 15.44 0.98 -23.87
CA PRO A 79 14.21 1.28 -24.59
C PRO A 79 13.79 2.73 -24.35
N ASP A 80 13.26 3.38 -25.39
CA ASP A 80 12.77 4.74 -25.29
C ASP A 80 11.60 4.79 -24.28
N ILE A 81 11.78 5.59 -23.22
CA ILE A 81 10.81 5.64 -22.11
C ILE A 81 9.45 6.13 -22.59
N ALA A 82 9.38 7.07 -23.53
CA ALA A 82 8.09 7.56 -24.03
C ALA A 82 7.34 6.46 -24.80
N GLN A 83 8.04 5.67 -25.62
CA GLN A 83 7.47 4.51 -26.30
C GLN A 83 7.07 3.40 -25.31
N LEU A 84 7.88 3.14 -24.28
CA LEU A 84 7.59 2.15 -23.24
C LEU A 84 6.36 2.55 -22.42
N THR A 85 6.27 3.82 -22.00
CA THR A 85 5.11 4.38 -21.30
C THR A 85 3.86 4.34 -22.18
N ALA A 86 3.97 4.66 -23.48
CA ALA A 86 2.85 4.57 -24.42
C ALA A 86 2.37 3.11 -24.60
N LEU A 87 3.31 2.16 -24.68
CA LEU A 87 3.01 0.73 -24.73
C LEU A 87 2.32 0.27 -23.44
N GLY A 88 2.84 0.65 -22.27
CA GLY A 88 2.22 0.40 -20.97
C GLY A 88 0.80 0.92 -20.88
N LYS A 89 0.57 2.16 -21.35
CA LYS A 89 -0.76 2.75 -21.44
C LYS A 89 -1.66 1.90 -22.33
N ALA A 90 -1.21 1.51 -23.52
CA ALA A 90 -2.01 0.67 -24.41
C ALA A 90 -2.43 -0.65 -23.77
N LEU A 91 -1.52 -1.34 -23.06
CA LEU A 91 -1.82 -2.57 -22.32
C LEU A 91 -2.78 -2.36 -21.16
N PHE A 92 -2.66 -1.25 -20.44
CA PHE A 92 -3.53 -0.91 -19.31
C PHE A 92 -5.02 -0.86 -19.71
N PHE A 93 -5.30 -0.46 -20.95
CA PHE A 93 -6.66 -0.38 -21.50
C PHE A 93 -7.06 -1.61 -22.34
N ASP A 94 -6.18 -2.59 -22.55
CA ASP A 94 -6.42 -3.71 -23.46
C ASP A 94 -7.18 -4.88 -22.79
N PRO A 95 -8.44 -5.15 -23.17
CA PRO A 95 -9.18 -6.27 -22.61
C PRO A 95 -8.75 -7.61 -23.19
N SER A 96 -7.95 -7.65 -24.27
CA SER A 96 -7.46 -8.90 -24.87
C SER A 96 -6.48 -9.65 -23.96
N LEU A 97 -5.93 -8.96 -22.95
CA LEU A 97 -5.07 -9.55 -21.94
C LEU A 97 -5.85 -10.36 -20.88
N SER A 98 -7.18 -10.28 -20.80
CA SER A 98 -7.95 -11.16 -19.92
C SER A 98 -8.45 -12.41 -20.64
N VAL A 99 -8.75 -13.46 -19.87
CA VAL A 99 -9.38 -14.66 -20.42
C VAL A 99 -10.79 -14.37 -20.96
N SER A 100 -11.52 -13.45 -20.32
CA SER A 100 -12.85 -13.06 -20.75
C SER A 100 -12.86 -12.24 -22.05
N GLY A 101 -11.73 -11.62 -22.42
CA GLY A 101 -11.66 -10.64 -23.50
C GLY A 101 -12.47 -9.36 -23.23
N LYS A 102 -12.89 -9.15 -21.97
CA LYS A 102 -13.83 -8.09 -21.55
C LYS A 102 -13.30 -7.20 -20.43
N GLN A 103 -12.13 -7.53 -19.86
CA GLN A 103 -11.58 -6.83 -18.71
C GLN A 103 -10.15 -6.38 -18.99
N SER A 104 -9.87 -5.11 -18.73
CA SER A 104 -8.52 -4.55 -18.69
C SER A 104 -8.25 -3.97 -17.29
N CYS A 105 -7.04 -3.44 -17.05
CA CYS A 105 -6.73 -2.74 -15.81
C CYS A 105 -7.72 -1.57 -15.60
N ALA A 106 -8.04 -0.84 -16.68
CA ALA A 106 -8.96 0.29 -16.66
C ALA A 106 -10.42 -0.06 -16.33
N THR A 107 -10.84 -1.33 -16.46
CA THR A 107 -12.18 -1.77 -16.03
C THR A 107 -12.38 -1.58 -14.53
N CYS A 108 -11.32 -1.85 -13.74
CA CYS A 108 -11.33 -1.71 -12.28
C CYS A 108 -10.68 -0.40 -11.80
N HIS A 109 -9.81 0.21 -12.63
CA HIS A 109 -9.04 1.41 -12.31
C HIS A 109 -9.27 2.49 -13.37
N SER A 110 -10.42 3.16 -13.29
CA SER A 110 -10.86 4.13 -14.28
C SER A 110 -10.14 5.48 -14.12
N PRO A 111 -9.56 6.06 -15.18
CA PRO A 111 -8.94 7.39 -15.14
C PRO A 111 -9.88 8.49 -14.63
N GLU A 112 -11.17 8.40 -14.97
CA GLU A 112 -12.22 9.35 -14.56
C GLU A 112 -12.50 9.31 -13.05
N HIS A 113 -12.09 8.23 -12.39
CA HIS A 113 -12.25 7.99 -10.95
C HIS A 113 -10.89 7.94 -10.25
N ALA A 114 -9.92 8.71 -10.75
CA ALA A 114 -8.55 8.75 -10.24
C ALA A 114 -7.91 7.35 -10.18
N TYR A 115 -8.08 6.56 -11.24
CA TYR A 115 -7.62 5.16 -11.31
C TYR A 115 -8.13 4.28 -10.15
N GLY A 116 -9.30 4.62 -9.59
CA GLY A 116 -10.07 3.79 -8.68
C GLY A 116 -11.28 3.15 -9.38
N PRO A 117 -12.09 2.39 -8.62
CA PRO A 117 -13.28 1.72 -9.17
C PRO A 117 -14.32 2.73 -9.66
N PRO A 118 -14.89 2.56 -10.87
CA PRO A 118 -15.87 3.48 -11.45
C PRO A 118 -17.32 3.28 -10.97
N ASN A 119 -17.53 2.46 -9.93
CA ASN A 119 -18.85 2.02 -9.48
C ASN A 119 -18.88 1.83 -7.96
N ASN A 120 -20.06 1.50 -7.43
CA ASN A 120 -20.30 1.25 -6.01
C ASN A 120 -20.15 -0.21 -5.58
N LEU A 121 -19.56 -1.08 -6.41
CA LEU A 121 -19.37 -2.47 -6.02
C LEU A 121 -18.35 -2.56 -4.87
N SER A 122 -18.66 -3.35 -3.84
CA SER A 122 -17.71 -3.59 -2.74
C SER A 122 -16.41 -4.22 -3.23
N VAL A 123 -16.52 -5.12 -4.22
CA VAL A 123 -15.43 -5.80 -4.90
C VAL A 123 -15.75 -5.90 -6.39
N GLN A 124 -14.75 -5.80 -7.27
CA GLN A 124 -14.98 -5.80 -8.71
C GLN A 124 -15.25 -7.22 -9.25
N LEU A 125 -16.04 -7.28 -10.32
CA LEU A 125 -16.30 -8.51 -11.05
C LEU A 125 -15.13 -8.84 -11.98
N GLY A 126 -14.78 -10.12 -12.08
CA GLY A 126 -13.73 -10.67 -12.92
C GLY A 126 -13.95 -12.15 -13.18
N GLY A 127 -12.88 -12.89 -13.43
CA GLY A 127 -12.92 -14.27 -13.87
C GLY A 127 -13.09 -14.40 -15.38
N ALA A 128 -12.96 -15.64 -15.88
CA ALA A 128 -13.10 -15.96 -17.30
C ALA A 128 -14.47 -15.59 -17.90
N ASP A 129 -15.51 -15.47 -17.07
CA ASP A 129 -16.90 -15.17 -17.45
C ASP A 129 -17.42 -13.83 -16.91
N MET A 130 -16.57 -13.04 -16.22
CA MET A 130 -16.97 -11.80 -15.52
C MET A 130 -18.00 -12.00 -14.40
N ALA A 131 -18.09 -13.20 -13.81
CA ALA A 131 -19.05 -13.53 -12.74
C ALA A 131 -18.39 -13.77 -11.37
N ARG A 132 -17.06 -13.72 -11.28
CA ARG A 132 -16.32 -13.95 -10.03
C ARG A 132 -15.97 -12.64 -9.36
N THR A 133 -15.70 -12.70 -8.06
CA THR A 133 -15.17 -11.57 -7.29
C THR A 133 -13.97 -12.02 -6.46
N GLY A 134 -13.08 -11.09 -6.16
CA GLY A 134 -12.13 -11.22 -5.05
C GLY A 134 -12.78 -10.87 -3.71
N VAL A 135 -11.97 -10.75 -2.66
CA VAL A 135 -12.44 -10.39 -1.31
C VAL A 135 -12.11 -8.95 -0.91
N ARG A 136 -11.41 -8.20 -1.77
CA ARG A 136 -10.97 -6.83 -1.49
C ARG A 136 -11.42 -5.82 -2.53
N ALA A 137 -11.76 -4.62 -2.06
CA ALA A 137 -12.09 -3.46 -2.87
C ALA A 137 -10.87 -2.98 -3.65
N ALA A 138 -11.05 -2.55 -4.89
CA ALA A 138 -9.99 -1.94 -5.68
C ALA A 138 -9.57 -0.59 -5.06
N PRO A 139 -8.28 -0.37 -4.74
CA PRO A 139 -7.77 0.94 -4.35
C PRO A 139 -7.66 1.87 -5.58
N SER A 140 -7.46 3.15 -5.35
CA SER A 140 -6.95 4.05 -6.39
C SER A 140 -5.48 3.71 -6.66
N LEU A 141 -5.05 3.77 -7.92
CA LEU A 141 -3.63 3.67 -8.29
C LEU A 141 -2.92 5.02 -8.26
N ARG A 142 -3.59 6.13 -7.92
CA ARG A 142 -2.91 7.41 -7.77
C ARG A 142 -2.12 7.48 -6.47
N TYR A 143 -1.00 8.19 -6.52
CA TYR A 143 -0.12 8.49 -5.37
C TYR A 143 0.50 7.26 -4.69
N VAL A 144 0.63 6.15 -5.41
CA VAL A 144 1.31 4.93 -4.91
C VAL A 144 2.73 4.74 -5.46
N GLN A 145 3.22 5.67 -6.28
CA GLN A 145 4.52 5.58 -6.94
C GLN A 145 5.71 5.58 -5.97
N ASN A 146 5.54 6.18 -4.80
CA ASN A 146 6.55 6.28 -3.74
C ASN A 146 6.27 5.33 -2.57
N VAL A 147 5.37 4.35 -2.75
CA VAL A 147 5.20 3.31 -1.71
C VAL A 147 6.51 2.55 -1.60
N PRO A 148 7.16 2.53 -0.41
CA PRO A 148 8.41 1.80 -0.25
C PRO A 148 8.16 0.30 -0.40
N ALA A 149 9.24 -0.45 -0.67
CA ALA A 149 9.18 -1.90 -0.50
C ALA A 149 8.79 -2.24 0.95
N TYR A 150 8.16 -3.39 1.15
CA TYR A 150 7.75 -3.81 2.48
C TYR A 150 8.97 -3.95 3.41
N THR A 151 8.85 -3.41 4.63
CA THR A 151 9.78 -3.61 5.73
C THR A 151 9.00 -3.86 7.03
N ASP A 152 9.52 -4.75 7.89
CA ASP A 152 8.97 -4.99 9.24
C ASP A 152 9.23 -3.82 10.20
N HIS A 153 10.31 -3.07 9.93
CA HIS A 153 10.78 -1.98 10.77
C HIS A 153 10.97 -0.73 9.91
N TYR A 154 10.13 0.27 10.13
CA TYR A 154 10.24 1.57 9.49
C TYR A 154 10.56 2.63 10.52
N ARG A 155 11.50 3.51 10.18
CA ARG A 155 11.92 4.61 11.04
C ARG A 155 11.84 5.88 10.22
N GLU A 156 11.06 6.84 10.70
CA GLU A 156 11.06 8.17 10.11
C GLU A 156 12.41 8.83 10.40
N ASN A 157 12.96 9.51 9.40
CA ASN A 157 14.19 10.30 9.55
C ASN A 157 13.84 11.71 10.06
N ASP A 158 13.14 11.79 11.20
CA ASP A 158 12.70 13.03 11.83
C ASP A 158 13.72 13.54 12.88
N GLY A 159 14.89 12.88 12.97
CA GLY A 159 15.91 13.13 13.97
C GLY A 159 15.73 12.31 15.25
N ASN A 160 14.69 11.48 15.34
CA ASN A 160 14.47 10.49 16.39
C ASN A 160 14.39 9.07 15.80
N ASP A 161 15.46 8.62 15.15
CA ASP A 161 15.62 7.27 14.57
C ASP A 161 15.56 6.12 15.61
N ALA A 162 15.20 6.40 16.87
CA ALA A 162 15.00 5.41 17.91
C ALA A 162 13.61 4.76 17.88
N GLU A 163 12.61 5.43 17.28
CA GLU A 163 11.23 4.93 17.22
C GLU A 163 10.99 4.10 15.96
N ASP A 164 10.63 2.83 16.18
CA ASP A 164 10.17 1.92 15.15
C ASP A 164 8.65 2.07 15.00
N GLN A 165 8.24 2.52 13.82
CA GLN A 165 6.83 2.71 13.44
C GLN A 165 6.18 1.38 13.01
N GLY A 166 6.95 0.28 13.00
CA GLY A 166 6.47 -1.05 12.65
C GLY A 166 6.39 -1.29 11.14
N PRO A 167 5.57 -2.25 10.71
CA PRO A 167 5.53 -2.67 9.31
C PRO A 167 5.03 -1.54 8.41
N THR A 168 5.68 -1.36 7.26
CA THR A 168 5.37 -0.29 6.29
C THR A 168 5.66 -0.74 4.87
N GLY A 169 4.94 -0.18 3.91
CA GLY A 169 5.22 -0.35 2.48
C GLY A 169 4.58 -1.59 1.88
N GLY A 170 5.03 -1.93 0.67
CA GLY A 170 4.41 -2.94 -0.16
C GLY A 170 3.08 -2.47 -0.77
N HIS A 171 2.77 -2.99 -1.94
CA HIS A 171 1.55 -2.72 -2.67
C HIS A 171 0.43 -3.67 -2.23
N ASN A 172 -0.80 -3.38 -2.67
CA ASN A 172 -2.07 -3.96 -2.20
C ASN A 172 -2.43 -3.55 -0.76
N TRP A 173 -3.50 -4.15 -0.24
CA TRP A 173 -3.98 -3.90 1.12
C TRP A 173 -3.17 -4.64 2.20
N ASP A 174 -2.44 -5.69 1.84
CA ASP A 174 -1.64 -6.54 2.74
C ASP A 174 -0.12 -6.44 2.50
N GLY A 175 0.32 -5.53 1.64
CA GLY A 175 1.74 -5.29 1.36
C GLY A 175 2.44 -6.42 0.60
N ARG A 176 1.72 -7.45 0.10
CA ARG A 176 2.34 -8.66 -0.45
C ARG A 176 3.14 -8.47 -1.74
N ALA A 177 3.02 -7.31 -2.39
CA ALA A 177 3.75 -7.00 -3.63
C ALA A 177 4.84 -5.96 -3.35
N GLY A 178 6.11 -6.33 -3.56
CA GLY A 178 7.25 -5.46 -3.27
C GLY A 178 7.42 -4.26 -4.20
N SER A 179 6.80 -4.31 -5.38
CA SER A 179 6.92 -3.32 -6.45
C SER A 179 5.63 -3.17 -7.26
N THR A 180 5.59 -2.17 -8.16
CA THR A 180 4.47 -2.00 -9.09
C THR A 180 4.38 -3.14 -10.11
N HIS A 181 5.50 -3.71 -10.58
CA HIS A 181 5.45 -4.88 -11.47
C HIS A 181 4.97 -6.14 -10.74
N ASP A 182 5.38 -6.35 -9.49
CA ASP A 182 4.88 -7.47 -8.67
C ASP A 182 3.37 -7.33 -8.42
N GLN A 183 2.92 -6.08 -8.24
CA GLN A 183 1.50 -5.78 -8.10
C GLN A 183 0.75 -6.10 -9.40
N ALA A 184 1.26 -5.67 -10.56
CA ALA A 184 0.63 -5.89 -11.86
C ALA A 184 0.54 -7.38 -12.26
N ARG A 185 1.48 -8.21 -11.77
CA ARG A 185 1.46 -9.66 -11.94
C ARG A 185 0.18 -10.29 -11.38
N ILE A 186 -0.29 -9.82 -10.22
CA ILE A 186 -1.40 -10.42 -9.48
C ILE A 186 -2.71 -10.43 -10.30
N PRO A 187 -3.26 -9.28 -10.76
CA PRO A 187 -4.52 -9.26 -11.47
C PRO A 187 -4.45 -9.95 -12.83
N LEU A 188 -3.28 -9.91 -13.50
CA LEU A 188 -3.06 -10.64 -14.75
C LEU A 188 -3.28 -12.15 -14.56
N LEU A 189 -2.83 -12.73 -13.45
CA LEU A 189 -2.86 -14.18 -13.22
C LEU A 189 -4.06 -14.65 -12.40
N SER A 190 -4.58 -13.81 -11.52
CA SER A 190 -5.65 -14.14 -10.57
C SER A 190 -6.91 -14.65 -11.25
N GLY A 191 -7.38 -15.83 -10.83
CA GLY A 191 -8.61 -16.46 -11.31
C GLY A 191 -9.90 -15.71 -10.98
N HIS A 192 -9.82 -14.72 -10.08
CA HIS A 192 -10.92 -13.85 -9.67
C HIS A 192 -10.93 -12.52 -10.45
N GLU A 193 -9.85 -12.22 -11.19
CA GLU A 193 -9.64 -10.98 -11.92
C GLU A 193 -9.46 -11.31 -13.42
N MET A 194 -8.28 -11.10 -14.03
CA MET A 194 -8.11 -11.30 -15.48
C MET A 194 -8.00 -12.78 -15.88
N ALA A 195 -7.84 -13.68 -14.92
CA ALA A 195 -8.01 -15.12 -15.00
C ALA A 195 -7.03 -15.90 -15.88
N ASN A 196 -5.87 -15.36 -16.23
CA ASN A 196 -4.92 -16.07 -17.10
C ASN A 196 -4.25 -17.28 -16.42
N GLY A 197 -4.17 -17.31 -15.08
CA GLY A 197 -3.58 -18.40 -14.30
C GLY A 197 -2.05 -18.47 -14.37
N GLU A 198 -1.46 -18.38 -15.56
CA GLU A 198 -0.03 -18.56 -15.79
C GLU A 198 0.55 -17.46 -16.71
N PRO A 199 1.81 -17.02 -16.49
CA PRO A 199 2.49 -16.04 -17.33
C PRO A 199 2.45 -16.35 -18.84
N ARG A 200 2.69 -17.62 -19.22
CA ARG A 200 2.67 -18.05 -20.63
C ARG A 200 1.35 -17.74 -21.33
N VAL A 201 0.22 -17.80 -20.61
CA VAL A 201 -1.12 -17.57 -21.16
C VAL A 201 -1.31 -16.09 -21.52
N VAL A 202 -0.69 -15.18 -20.75
CA VAL A 202 -0.62 -13.75 -21.05
C VAL A 202 0.29 -13.50 -22.25
N VAL A 203 1.46 -14.15 -22.31
CA VAL A 203 2.41 -14.02 -23.42
C VAL A 203 1.83 -14.54 -24.73
N GLU A 204 1.12 -15.68 -24.72
CA GLU A 204 0.42 -16.20 -25.89
C GLU A 204 -0.65 -15.23 -26.42
N ARG A 205 -1.38 -14.56 -25.52
CA ARG A 205 -2.34 -13.50 -25.89
C ARG A 205 -1.62 -12.32 -26.50
N LEU A 206 -0.54 -11.85 -25.87
CA LEU A 206 0.26 -10.75 -26.39
C LEU A 206 0.81 -11.05 -27.79
N ARG A 207 1.37 -12.25 -28.01
CA ARG A 207 1.90 -12.70 -29.30
C ARG A 207 0.85 -12.71 -30.41
N LYS A 208 -0.40 -13.03 -30.09
CA LYS A 208 -1.55 -13.04 -31.02
C LYS A 208 -2.31 -11.71 -31.06
N GLY A 209 -1.98 -10.79 -30.15
CA GLY A 209 -2.67 -9.53 -29.95
C GLY A 209 -2.13 -8.40 -30.84
N PRO A 210 -2.80 -7.25 -30.83
CA PRO A 210 -2.49 -6.13 -31.72
C PRO A 210 -1.14 -5.45 -31.41
N TYR A 211 -0.55 -5.70 -30.23
CA TYR A 211 0.65 -5.02 -29.75
C TYR A 211 1.95 -5.81 -29.95
N ALA A 212 1.90 -7.02 -30.53
CA ALA A 212 3.09 -7.87 -30.69
C ALA A 212 4.22 -7.18 -31.47
N GLU A 213 3.91 -6.54 -32.60
CA GLU A 213 4.89 -5.81 -33.41
C GLU A 213 5.44 -4.58 -32.69
N THR A 214 4.58 -3.87 -31.95
CA THR A 214 5.01 -2.74 -31.12
C THR A 214 5.98 -3.18 -30.03
N PHE A 215 5.73 -4.31 -29.37
CA PHE A 215 6.66 -4.91 -28.40
C PHE A 215 8.03 -5.16 -29.03
N ARG A 216 8.08 -5.84 -30.17
CA ARG A 216 9.33 -6.12 -30.88
C ARG A 216 10.09 -4.85 -31.27
N LYS A 217 9.36 -3.83 -31.71
CA LYS A 217 9.95 -2.55 -32.09
C LYS A 217 10.54 -1.79 -30.89
N VAL A 218 9.84 -1.76 -29.76
CA VAL A 218 10.22 -0.96 -28.59
C VAL A 218 11.27 -1.67 -27.72
N LEU A 219 11.13 -2.98 -27.54
CA LEU A 219 11.89 -3.75 -26.55
C LEU A 219 12.89 -4.73 -27.17
N GLY A 220 12.98 -4.80 -28.50
CA GLY A 220 13.87 -5.69 -29.26
C GLY A 220 13.12 -6.84 -29.94
N GLN A 221 13.60 -7.25 -31.11
CA GLN A 221 12.88 -8.19 -31.99
C GLN A 221 12.64 -9.57 -31.37
N ASP A 222 13.53 -9.96 -30.48
CA ASP A 222 13.55 -11.24 -29.75
C ASP A 222 12.81 -11.18 -28.40
N VAL A 223 12.25 -10.02 -27.99
CA VAL A 223 11.61 -9.86 -26.66
C VAL A 223 10.44 -10.83 -26.44
N LEU A 224 9.80 -11.27 -27.52
CA LEU A 224 8.67 -12.19 -27.49
C LEU A 224 9.09 -13.66 -27.71
N ASP A 225 10.37 -13.97 -27.86
CA ASP A 225 10.83 -15.34 -28.14
C ASP A 225 10.87 -16.18 -26.87
N ASP A 226 11.28 -15.57 -25.76
CA ASP A 226 11.31 -16.17 -24.42
C ASP A 226 10.11 -15.71 -23.56
N GLU A 227 9.46 -16.64 -22.87
CA GLU A 227 8.21 -16.36 -22.15
C GLU A 227 8.43 -15.52 -20.88
N ASP A 228 9.49 -15.81 -20.12
CA ASP A 228 9.80 -15.08 -18.90
C ASP A 228 10.23 -13.64 -19.21
N THR A 229 11.02 -13.48 -20.27
CA THR A 229 11.42 -12.19 -20.82
C THR A 229 10.21 -11.38 -21.29
N ALA A 230 9.33 -11.99 -22.09
CA ALA A 230 8.13 -11.33 -22.59
C ALA A 230 7.19 -10.91 -21.47
N PHE A 231 6.98 -11.77 -20.47
CA PHE A 231 6.13 -11.45 -19.34
C PHE A 231 6.72 -10.34 -18.48
N SER A 232 8.03 -10.38 -18.20
CA SER A 232 8.73 -9.30 -17.48
C SER A 232 8.65 -7.97 -18.24
N ALA A 233 8.75 -8.00 -19.57
CA ALA A 233 8.54 -6.85 -20.45
C ALA A 233 7.12 -6.25 -20.34
N VAL A 234 6.08 -7.09 -20.25
CA VAL A 234 4.70 -6.63 -20.00
C VAL A 234 4.61 -5.88 -18.68
N LEU A 235 5.16 -6.46 -17.60
CA LEU A 235 5.09 -5.84 -16.27
C LEU A 235 5.88 -4.52 -16.21
N MET A 236 7.07 -4.48 -16.82
CA MET A 236 7.88 -3.25 -16.93
C MET A 236 7.14 -2.15 -17.70
N ALA A 237 6.46 -2.48 -18.80
CA ALA A 237 5.68 -1.49 -19.55
C ALA A 237 4.52 -0.93 -18.70
N LEU A 238 3.77 -1.80 -18.01
CA LEU A 238 2.69 -1.38 -17.12
C LEU A 238 3.19 -0.50 -15.96
N GLU A 239 4.35 -0.82 -15.39
CA GLU A 239 5.01 0.00 -14.37
C GLU A 239 5.41 1.36 -14.94
N ALA A 240 6.07 1.40 -16.11
CA ALA A 240 6.47 2.65 -16.75
C ALA A 240 5.28 3.59 -17.05
N PHE A 241 4.10 3.05 -17.34
CA PHE A 241 2.88 3.85 -17.45
C PHE A 241 2.42 4.41 -16.10
N GLN A 242 2.38 3.57 -15.06
CA GLN A 242 1.97 3.97 -13.70
C GLN A 242 2.91 4.99 -13.05
N GLN A 243 4.13 5.12 -13.57
CA GLN A 243 5.08 6.16 -13.22
C GLN A 243 4.85 7.49 -13.96
N THR A 244 3.75 7.68 -14.70
CA THR A 244 3.47 8.94 -15.41
C THR A 244 2.94 10.02 -14.45
N PRO A 245 3.67 11.13 -14.21
CA PRO A 245 3.27 12.13 -13.21
C PRO A 245 1.89 12.74 -13.45
N SER A 246 1.60 13.13 -14.69
CA SER A 246 0.33 13.79 -15.05
C SER A 246 -0.90 12.89 -14.88
N GLU A 247 -0.71 11.57 -14.82
CA GLU A 247 -1.79 10.58 -14.74
C GLU A 247 -1.97 10.10 -13.30
N PHE A 248 -0.87 9.77 -12.62
CA PHE A 248 -0.89 9.03 -11.35
C PHE A 248 -0.57 9.87 -10.12
N TYR A 249 0.17 10.96 -10.25
CA TYR A 249 0.51 11.83 -9.12
C TYR A 249 0.56 13.31 -9.55
N PRO A 250 -0.56 13.85 -10.05
CA PRO A 250 -0.57 15.20 -10.63
C PRO A 250 -0.52 16.31 -9.58
N TYR A 251 -0.90 16.04 -8.32
CA TYR A 251 -0.96 17.02 -7.23
C TYR A 251 -1.77 18.27 -7.62
N THR A 252 -3.00 18.06 -8.10
CA THR A 252 -3.86 19.12 -8.67
C THR A 252 -5.09 19.41 -7.83
N SER A 253 -5.11 18.98 -6.57
CA SER A 253 -6.24 19.21 -5.68
C SER A 253 -6.29 20.65 -5.15
N LYS A 254 -7.43 21.03 -4.56
CA LYS A 254 -7.56 22.34 -3.88
C LYS A 254 -6.55 22.45 -2.74
N TYR A 255 -6.34 21.37 -2.00
CA TYR A 255 -5.37 21.34 -0.92
C TYR A 255 -3.93 21.54 -1.44
N ASP A 256 -3.59 20.97 -2.60
CA ASP A 256 -2.28 21.24 -3.22
C ASP A 256 -2.12 22.72 -3.60
N ALA A 257 -3.18 23.36 -4.12
CA ALA A 257 -3.17 24.80 -4.38
C ALA A 257 -3.04 25.63 -3.08
N VAL A 258 -3.64 25.19 -1.97
CA VAL A 258 -3.46 25.82 -0.64
C VAL A 258 -2.01 25.68 -0.17
N LEU A 259 -1.41 24.49 -0.27
CA LEU A 259 -0.02 24.23 0.09
C LEU A 259 0.96 25.09 -0.74
N ARG A 260 0.61 25.42 -1.98
CA ARG A 260 1.37 26.37 -2.83
C ARG A 260 1.07 27.85 -2.57
N GLY A 261 0.16 28.18 -1.63
CA GLY A 261 -0.29 29.55 -1.39
C GLY A 261 -1.17 30.15 -2.51
N GLN A 262 -1.68 29.33 -3.42
CA GLN A 262 -2.49 29.72 -4.59
C GLN A 262 -3.99 29.70 -4.32
N ALA A 263 -4.43 29.07 -3.23
CA ALA A 263 -5.84 29.01 -2.82
C ALA A 263 -5.96 29.14 -1.30
N LYS A 264 -7.20 29.29 -0.82
CA LYS A 264 -7.52 29.25 0.62
C LYS A 264 -8.61 28.22 0.87
N LEU A 265 -8.49 27.53 2.00
CA LEU A 265 -9.59 26.74 2.54
C LEU A 265 -10.74 27.66 2.95
N SER A 266 -11.97 27.21 2.73
CA SER A 266 -13.15 27.83 3.31
C SER A 266 -13.12 27.70 4.84
N ALA A 267 -13.93 28.49 5.55
CA ALA A 267 -14.04 28.36 7.00
C ALA A 267 -14.48 26.95 7.44
N GLN A 268 -15.26 26.26 6.61
CA GLN A 268 -15.69 24.88 6.88
C GLN A 268 -14.55 23.89 6.70
N GLU A 269 -13.86 23.95 5.55
CA GLU A 269 -12.73 23.06 5.24
C GLU A 269 -11.61 23.22 6.27
N LEU A 270 -11.37 24.46 6.75
CA LEU A 270 -10.38 24.72 7.79
C LEU A 270 -10.80 24.15 9.16
N ARG A 271 -12.09 24.15 9.51
CA ARG A 271 -12.58 23.44 10.70
C ARG A 271 -12.37 21.93 10.55
N GLY A 272 -12.62 21.39 9.36
CA GLY A 272 -12.38 19.99 9.03
C GLY A 272 -10.92 19.59 9.21
N LEU A 273 -9.99 20.37 8.65
CA LEU A 273 -8.55 20.14 8.82
C LEU A 273 -8.14 20.16 10.29
N ARG A 274 -8.69 21.06 11.11
CA ARG A 274 -8.40 21.07 12.55
C ARG A 274 -8.87 19.81 13.27
N VAL A 275 -10.08 19.32 12.97
CA VAL A 275 -10.58 18.06 13.56
C VAL A 275 -9.76 16.87 13.08
N PHE A 276 -9.38 16.86 11.79
CA PHE A 276 -8.56 15.82 11.19
C PHE A 276 -7.18 15.70 11.87
N ASN A 277 -6.57 16.84 12.23
CA ASN A 277 -5.26 16.88 12.90
C ASN A 277 -5.32 16.77 14.44
N ASP A 278 -6.50 16.91 15.06
CA ASP A 278 -6.63 16.93 16.52
C ASP A 278 -6.50 15.52 17.11
N PRO A 279 -5.45 15.22 17.90
CA PRO A 279 -5.20 13.88 18.43
C PRO A 279 -6.23 13.43 19.47
N ASN A 280 -7.05 14.34 19.99
CA ASN A 280 -8.11 14.02 20.94
C ASN A 280 -9.50 13.93 20.27
N LYS A 281 -9.57 14.14 18.95
CA LYS A 281 -10.81 14.04 18.17
C LYS A 281 -10.65 13.06 17.03
N GLY A 282 -10.37 13.57 15.82
CA GLY A 282 -10.28 12.75 14.62
C GLY A 282 -9.00 11.93 14.58
N ASN A 283 -7.90 12.48 15.11
CA ASN A 283 -6.56 11.88 15.12
C ASN A 283 -6.14 11.26 13.77
N CYS A 284 -6.72 11.75 12.67
CA CYS A 284 -6.60 11.11 11.36
C CYS A 284 -5.18 11.26 10.84
N ALA A 285 -4.55 12.40 11.14
CA ALA A 285 -3.19 12.73 10.73
C ALA A 285 -2.10 11.81 11.31
N ALA A 286 -2.40 11.03 12.36
CA ALA A 286 -1.47 10.05 12.93
C ALA A 286 -1.10 8.97 11.90
N CYS A 287 -2.07 8.50 11.10
CA CYS A 287 -1.82 7.54 10.01
C CYS A 287 -1.89 8.19 8.62
N HIS A 288 -2.59 9.33 8.49
CA HIS A 288 -2.78 10.04 7.23
C HIS A 288 -2.14 11.44 7.25
N PRO A 289 -0.80 11.54 7.37
CA PRO A 289 -0.11 12.82 7.50
C PRO A 289 -0.37 13.72 6.30
N GLY A 290 -0.76 14.97 6.60
CA GLY A 290 -1.20 15.97 5.62
C GLY A 290 -0.24 17.12 5.38
N ASP A 291 0.97 17.07 5.95
CA ASP A 291 1.98 18.12 5.85
C ASP A 291 3.04 17.81 4.78
N ILE A 292 3.68 18.84 4.24
CA ILE A 292 4.85 18.68 3.37
C ILE A 292 6.02 18.16 4.21
N ARG A 293 6.59 17.03 3.82
CA ARG A 293 7.78 16.42 4.44
C ARG A 293 8.88 16.29 3.40
N GLU A 294 10.10 16.69 3.74
CA GLU A 294 11.27 16.61 2.85
C GLU A 294 11.05 17.24 1.46
N GLY A 295 10.22 18.29 1.38
CA GLY A 295 9.87 18.95 0.12
C GLY A 295 8.86 18.19 -0.76
N ALA A 296 8.38 17.03 -0.33
CA ALA A 296 7.36 16.24 -1.01
C ALA A 296 5.94 16.61 -0.55
N PHE A 297 5.00 16.63 -1.50
CA PHE A 297 3.58 16.79 -1.20
C PHE A 297 3.05 15.53 -0.47
N PRO A 298 2.19 15.69 0.54
CA PRO A 298 1.71 14.58 1.36
C PRO A 298 0.88 13.60 0.54
N ALA A 299 1.10 12.29 0.69
CA ALA A 299 0.21 11.27 0.14
C ALA A 299 -1.05 11.07 0.99
N PHE A 300 -1.15 11.67 2.19
CA PHE A 300 -2.19 11.37 3.18
C PHE A 300 -2.22 9.88 3.56
N SER A 301 -1.04 9.33 3.76
CA SER A 301 -0.77 7.97 4.20
C SER A 301 0.68 7.91 4.65
N ASP A 302 0.91 7.24 5.76
CA ASP A 302 2.23 6.79 6.24
C ASP A 302 2.70 5.50 5.55
N PHE A 303 1.82 4.86 4.77
CA PHE A 303 1.98 3.52 4.21
C PHE A 303 2.23 2.41 5.25
N GLY A 304 1.96 2.69 6.52
CA GLY A 304 1.99 1.73 7.62
C GLY A 304 0.79 0.77 7.58
N PHE A 305 0.72 -0.13 8.55
CA PHE A 305 -0.34 -1.12 8.66
C PHE A 305 -1.10 -0.99 9.97
N ILE A 306 -2.43 -1.03 9.89
CA ILE A 306 -3.29 -0.82 11.05
C ILE A 306 -4.56 -1.69 10.98
N ALA A 307 -5.02 -2.17 12.13
CA ALA A 307 -6.32 -2.83 12.26
C ALA A 307 -7.32 -1.85 12.89
N VAL A 308 -8.30 -1.42 12.11
CA VAL A 308 -9.40 -0.54 12.59
C VAL A 308 -10.68 -1.30 12.91
N GLY A 309 -10.71 -2.63 12.71
CA GLY A 309 -11.83 -3.48 13.10
C GLY A 309 -13.13 -3.23 12.31
N VAL A 310 -13.05 -2.93 11.02
CA VAL A 310 -14.25 -2.72 10.18
C VAL A 310 -15.16 -3.96 10.17
N PRO A 311 -16.49 -3.80 10.06
CA PRO A 311 -17.41 -4.93 10.12
C PRO A 311 -17.27 -5.88 8.93
N ARG A 312 -17.64 -7.14 9.17
CA ARG A 312 -17.62 -8.18 8.15
C ARG A 312 -18.61 -7.91 7.03
N ASN A 313 -18.10 -7.84 5.79
CA ASN A 313 -18.95 -7.75 4.61
C ASN A 313 -19.50 -9.11 4.19
N ARG A 314 -20.64 -9.50 4.77
CA ARG A 314 -21.33 -10.77 4.49
C ARG A 314 -21.90 -10.89 3.07
N LYS A 315 -21.86 -9.83 2.27
CA LYS A 315 -22.27 -9.88 0.85
C LYS A 315 -21.15 -10.42 -0.05
N LEU A 316 -19.91 -10.49 0.43
CA LEU A 316 -18.79 -11.02 -0.34
C LEU A 316 -18.87 -12.54 -0.42
N ALA A 317 -18.64 -13.09 -1.61
CA ALA A 317 -18.71 -14.53 -1.84
C ALA A 317 -17.73 -15.32 -0.95
N GLY A 318 -16.52 -14.79 -0.72
CA GLY A 318 -15.53 -15.40 0.17
C GLY A 318 -16.00 -15.50 1.62
N ASN A 319 -16.87 -14.59 2.07
CA ASN A 319 -17.40 -14.57 3.44
C ASN A 319 -18.61 -15.50 3.64
N ALA A 320 -19.06 -16.21 2.60
CA ALA A 320 -20.06 -17.26 2.71
C ALA A 320 -19.54 -18.46 3.53
N ASP A 321 -18.23 -18.70 3.51
CA ASP A 321 -17.57 -19.57 4.46
C ASP A 321 -17.35 -18.81 5.79
N PRO A 322 -17.99 -19.23 6.90
CA PRO A 322 -17.81 -18.58 8.18
C PRO A 322 -16.41 -18.79 8.79
N ALA A 323 -15.63 -19.75 8.31
CA ALA A 323 -14.26 -19.99 8.76
C ALA A 323 -13.24 -19.10 8.02
N PHE A 324 -13.62 -18.52 6.89
CA PHE A 324 -12.75 -17.63 6.13
C PHE A 324 -12.65 -16.25 6.79
N PHE A 325 -11.43 -15.76 6.98
CA PHE A 325 -11.15 -14.39 7.38
C PHE A 325 -10.04 -13.82 6.48
N ASP A 326 -10.23 -12.60 5.99
CA ASP A 326 -9.14 -11.82 5.41
C ASP A 326 -8.34 -11.23 6.55
N MET A 327 -7.18 -11.82 6.82
CA MET A 327 -6.32 -11.45 7.93
C MET A 327 -5.31 -10.35 7.57
N GLY A 328 -5.44 -9.76 6.38
CA GLY A 328 -4.58 -8.68 5.91
C GLY A 328 -3.12 -9.11 5.80
N LEU A 329 -2.25 -8.41 6.53
CA LEU A 329 -0.79 -8.58 6.48
C LEU A 329 -0.34 -10.01 6.83
N CYS A 330 -1.06 -10.73 7.69
CA CYS A 330 -0.73 -12.12 8.02
C CYS A 330 -1.42 -13.17 7.12
N GLY A 331 -2.16 -12.75 6.08
CA GLY A 331 -2.74 -13.66 5.07
C GLY A 331 -4.24 -13.49 4.84
N PRO A 332 -4.91 -14.45 4.16
CA PRO A 332 -4.34 -15.67 3.58
C PRO A 332 -3.62 -15.46 2.24
N ASP A 333 -3.88 -14.35 1.54
CA ASP A 333 -3.22 -14.02 0.26
C ASP A 333 -1.71 -13.81 0.41
N ARG A 334 -1.28 -13.31 1.57
CA ARG A 334 0.11 -13.17 1.97
C ARG A 334 0.55 -14.37 2.80
N THR A 335 1.68 -15.00 2.44
CA THR A 335 2.09 -16.30 3.01
C THR A 335 3.40 -16.27 3.79
N ASP A 336 4.25 -15.27 3.56
CA ASP A 336 5.54 -15.07 4.23
C ASP A 336 5.41 -14.62 5.69
N LEU A 337 4.27 -14.03 6.07
CA LEU A 337 4.00 -13.50 7.41
C LEU A 337 2.89 -14.22 8.17
N LYS A 338 2.46 -15.40 7.71
CA LYS A 338 1.33 -16.13 8.29
C LYS A 338 1.49 -16.51 9.77
N ASP A 339 2.73 -16.65 10.23
CA ASP A 339 3.06 -17.06 11.60
C ASP A 339 3.30 -15.85 12.53
N ARG A 340 3.06 -14.62 12.04
CA ARG A 340 3.18 -13.35 12.80
C ARG A 340 1.81 -12.91 13.30
N ALA A 341 1.42 -13.43 14.47
CA ALA A 341 0.11 -13.17 15.07
C ALA A 341 -0.17 -11.67 15.29
N GLU A 342 0.85 -10.90 15.62
CA GLU A 342 0.78 -9.44 15.81
C GLU A 342 0.44 -8.67 14.53
N TYR A 343 0.57 -9.29 13.36
CA TYR A 343 0.24 -8.68 12.06
C TYR A 343 -1.16 -9.03 11.56
N CYS A 344 -1.86 -9.91 12.27
CA CYS A 344 -3.18 -10.35 11.85
C CYS A 344 -4.24 -9.26 12.02
N GLY A 345 -5.00 -9.03 10.94
CA GLY A 345 -6.03 -7.98 10.86
C GLY A 345 -5.48 -6.62 10.43
N LEU A 346 -4.16 -6.46 10.29
CA LEU A 346 -3.57 -5.21 9.84
C LEU A 346 -3.69 -5.06 8.31
N PHE A 347 -4.12 -3.89 7.87
CA PHE A 347 -4.15 -3.52 6.45
C PHE A 347 -3.41 -2.21 6.25
N ARG A 348 -2.82 -2.05 5.07
CA ARG A 348 -2.07 -0.85 4.71
C ARG A 348 -2.97 0.38 4.74
N THR A 349 -2.52 1.44 5.38
CA THR A 349 -3.19 2.75 5.40
C THR A 349 -3.27 3.31 3.98
N PRO A 350 -4.46 3.46 3.35
CA PRO A 350 -4.55 3.96 1.98
C PRO A 350 -4.34 5.47 1.92
N SER A 351 -3.88 5.98 0.77
CA SER A 351 -3.91 7.43 0.50
C SER A 351 -5.35 7.95 0.55
N LEU A 352 -5.57 9.11 1.20
CA LEU A 352 -6.85 9.82 1.17
C LEU A 352 -7.00 10.78 -0.01
N ARG A 353 -6.02 10.89 -0.90
CA ARG A 353 -6.17 11.66 -2.13
C ARG A 353 -7.25 11.04 -3.00
N ASN A 354 -8.12 11.89 -3.57
CA ASN A 354 -9.29 11.47 -4.33
C ASN A 354 -10.30 10.58 -3.58
N VAL A 355 -10.24 10.50 -2.25
CA VAL A 355 -11.14 9.66 -1.45
C VAL A 355 -12.62 10.00 -1.67
N ALA A 356 -12.93 11.26 -1.96
CA ALA A 356 -14.29 11.73 -2.21
C ALA A 356 -14.89 11.27 -3.55
N LEU A 357 -14.09 10.70 -4.47
CA LEU A 357 -14.57 10.08 -5.71
C LEU A 357 -14.99 8.61 -5.52
N ARG A 358 -14.60 7.99 -4.40
CA ARG A 358 -14.87 6.58 -4.13
C ARG A 358 -16.33 6.35 -3.74
N GLN A 359 -16.86 5.20 -4.11
CA GLN A 359 -18.21 4.74 -3.78
C GLN A 359 -18.22 3.46 -2.94
N ALA A 360 -17.04 2.91 -2.61
CA ALA A 360 -16.85 1.79 -1.71
C ALA A 360 -15.59 2.02 -0.88
N PHE A 361 -15.68 1.81 0.44
CA PHE A 361 -14.65 2.18 1.41
C PHE A 361 -14.17 0.98 2.23
N PHE A 362 -12.96 1.10 2.78
CA PHE A 362 -12.20 0.04 3.45
C PHE A 362 -11.81 -1.13 2.53
N HIS A 363 -10.98 -2.04 3.06
CA HIS A 363 -10.42 -3.15 2.29
C HIS A 363 -11.51 -4.09 1.74
N ASN A 364 -12.64 -4.26 2.45
CA ASN A 364 -13.73 -5.17 2.06
C ASN A 364 -14.94 -4.44 1.42
N GLY A 365 -14.86 -3.12 1.20
CA GLY A 365 -15.92 -2.34 0.54
C GLY A 365 -17.25 -2.32 1.29
N ILE A 366 -17.25 -2.43 2.63
CA ILE A 366 -18.46 -2.53 3.47
C ILE A 366 -19.31 -1.24 3.47
N PHE A 367 -18.67 -0.08 3.41
CA PHE A 367 -19.36 1.21 3.42
C PHE A 367 -19.34 1.86 2.04
N HIS A 368 -20.32 2.72 1.78
CA HIS A 368 -20.56 3.33 0.48
C HIS A 368 -20.61 4.86 0.51
N SER A 369 -20.30 5.47 1.64
CA SER A 369 -20.18 6.92 1.78
C SER A 369 -19.11 7.32 2.80
N LEU A 370 -18.53 8.51 2.63
CA LEU A 370 -17.67 9.12 3.65
C LEU A 370 -18.44 9.37 4.96
N ASP A 371 -19.76 9.59 4.88
CA ASP A 371 -20.61 9.75 6.06
C ASP A 371 -20.61 8.48 6.93
N GLU A 372 -20.82 7.31 6.33
CA GLU A 372 -20.72 6.02 7.03
C GLU A 372 -19.32 5.78 7.60
N VAL A 373 -18.27 6.13 6.85
CA VAL A 373 -16.88 6.00 7.31
C VAL A 373 -16.65 6.84 8.56
N LEU A 374 -17.01 8.13 8.54
CA LEU A 374 -16.76 9.02 9.68
C LEU A 374 -17.61 8.64 10.89
N HIS A 375 -18.86 8.22 10.68
CA HIS A 375 -19.68 7.67 11.76
C HIS A 375 -19.08 6.38 12.33
N PHE A 376 -18.53 5.50 11.51
CA PHE A 376 -17.86 4.29 11.99
C PHE A 376 -16.70 4.67 12.91
N TYR A 377 -15.78 5.54 12.47
CA TYR A 377 -14.67 6.01 13.30
C TYR A 377 -15.15 6.63 14.62
N ALA A 378 -16.19 7.48 14.58
CA ALA A 378 -16.69 8.16 15.77
C ALA A 378 -17.47 7.25 16.74
N GLU A 379 -18.11 6.20 16.22
CA GLU A 379 -19.13 5.44 16.96
C GLU A 379 -18.79 3.97 17.19
N ARG A 380 -17.71 3.43 16.61
CA ARG A 380 -17.35 2.00 16.64
C ARG A 380 -17.46 1.39 18.04
N ASP A 381 -16.83 2.05 19.02
CA ASP A 381 -16.74 1.53 20.39
C ASP A 381 -17.85 2.03 21.32
N VAL A 382 -18.42 3.21 21.05
CA VAL A 382 -19.47 3.82 21.88
C VAL A 382 -20.89 3.40 21.48
N LYS A 383 -21.09 2.94 20.24
CA LYS A 383 -22.34 2.36 19.73
C LYS A 383 -22.09 1.08 18.91
N PRO A 384 -21.41 0.06 19.46
CA PRO A 384 -20.95 -1.10 18.70
C PRO A 384 -22.11 -1.90 18.07
N GLN A 385 -23.30 -1.86 18.67
CA GLN A 385 -24.52 -2.50 18.13
C GLN A 385 -25.01 -1.92 16.80
N LYS A 386 -24.53 -0.73 16.40
CA LYS A 386 -24.81 -0.15 15.08
C LYS A 386 -23.98 -0.82 13.98
N TRP A 387 -22.79 -1.30 14.32
CA TRP A 387 -21.76 -1.72 13.36
C TRP A 387 -21.58 -3.23 13.31
N TYR A 388 -21.77 -3.90 14.44
CA TYR A 388 -21.52 -5.33 14.57
C TYR A 388 -22.80 -6.09 14.94
N PRO A 389 -22.93 -7.35 14.50
CA PRO A 389 -24.10 -8.16 14.79
C PRO A 389 -24.13 -8.58 16.27
N ARG A 390 -25.29 -9.10 16.69
CA ARG A 390 -25.41 -9.80 17.97
C ARG A 390 -25.20 -11.30 17.77
N GLY A 391 -24.51 -11.92 18.71
CA GLY A 391 -24.37 -13.37 18.80
C GLY A 391 -25.63 -14.05 19.33
N ALA A 392 -25.59 -15.38 19.38
CA ALA A 392 -26.67 -16.19 19.94
C ALA A 392 -26.92 -15.91 21.44
N ASP A 393 -25.91 -15.42 22.16
CA ASP A 393 -26.00 -15.00 23.56
C ASP A 393 -26.57 -13.57 23.73
N GLY A 394 -26.98 -12.92 22.64
CA GLY A 394 -27.52 -11.57 22.60
C GLY A 394 -26.47 -10.47 22.74
N LYS A 395 -25.19 -10.79 22.93
CA LYS A 395 -24.11 -9.81 23.04
C LYS A 395 -23.64 -9.34 21.67
N VAL A 396 -23.18 -8.10 21.59
CA VAL A 396 -22.59 -7.57 20.36
C VAL A 396 -21.24 -8.26 20.11
N GLN A 397 -21.07 -8.86 18.94
CA GLN A 397 -19.83 -9.49 18.52
C GLN A 397 -18.92 -8.43 17.87
N LYS A 398 -18.23 -7.63 18.69
CA LYS A 398 -17.28 -6.65 18.16
C LYS A 398 -16.23 -7.31 17.27
N PHE A 399 -15.83 -6.61 16.23
CA PHE A 399 -14.74 -7.01 15.34
C PHE A 399 -15.01 -8.37 14.68
N ASP A 400 -16.22 -8.52 14.15
CA ASP A 400 -16.74 -9.77 13.59
C ASP A 400 -16.08 -10.22 12.27
N ASP A 401 -15.11 -9.47 11.77
CA ASP A 401 -14.26 -9.82 10.63
C ASP A 401 -12.81 -10.14 11.03
N LEU A 402 -12.56 -10.42 12.32
CA LEU A 402 -11.27 -10.87 12.82
C LEU A 402 -11.47 -11.93 13.91
N PRO A 403 -10.73 -13.06 13.91
CA PRO A 403 -10.81 -14.03 14.98
C PRO A 403 -10.39 -13.45 16.34
N THR A 404 -11.08 -13.86 17.40
CA THR A 404 -10.90 -13.34 18.77
C THR A 404 -9.45 -13.28 19.27
N PRO A 405 -8.56 -14.26 18.99
CA PRO A 405 -7.17 -14.19 19.45
C PRO A 405 -6.41 -12.95 18.96
N TYR A 406 -6.84 -12.33 17.86
CA TYR A 406 -6.15 -11.20 17.25
C TYR A 406 -6.84 -9.85 17.53
N HIS A 407 -7.89 -9.83 18.36
CA HIS A 407 -8.58 -8.58 18.72
C HIS A 407 -7.69 -7.58 19.45
N GLU A 408 -6.59 -8.03 20.06
CA GLU A 408 -5.59 -7.17 20.69
C GLU A 408 -4.81 -6.30 19.69
N ASN A 409 -4.76 -6.70 18.41
CA ASN A 409 -4.10 -5.93 17.36
C ASN A 409 -4.92 -4.70 16.92
N ILE A 410 -6.18 -4.60 17.34
CA ILE A 410 -7.09 -3.55 16.89
C ILE A 410 -6.75 -2.23 17.58
N ASN A 411 -6.58 -1.19 16.78
CA ASN A 411 -6.29 0.15 17.29
C ASN A 411 -7.42 0.66 18.19
N MET A 412 -7.05 1.16 19.36
CA MET A 412 -7.93 1.72 20.38
C MET A 412 -7.64 3.20 20.68
N GLU A 413 -6.67 3.81 20.00
CA GLU A 413 -6.41 5.24 20.09
C GLU A 413 -7.55 6.06 19.49
N ALA A 414 -7.65 7.35 19.88
CA ALA A 414 -8.68 8.25 19.37
C ALA A 414 -8.79 8.17 17.83
N PRO A 415 -10.01 8.19 17.26
CA PRO A 415 -11.31 8.44 17.89
C PRO A 415 -11.91 7.22 18.62
N PHE A 416 -11.18 6.11 18.70
CA PHE A 416 -11.63 4.86 19.32
C PHE A 416 -11.44 4.85 20.84
N GLY A 417 -11.69 3.70 21.47
CA GLY A 417 -11.36 3.45 22.88
C GLY A 417 -12.42 3.87 23.92
N GLY A 418 -13.50 4.54 23.49
CA GLY A 418 -14.63 4.89 24.36
C GLY A 418 -15.45 3.66 24.83
N LYS A 419 -16.29 3.84 25.86
CA LYS A 419 -17.17 2.77 26.36
C LYS A 419 -18.55 2.84 25.69
N PRO A 420 -19.25 1.70 25.52
CA PRO A 420 -20.62 1.70 25.03
C PRO A 420 -21.53 2.64 25.84
N GLY A 421 -22.19 3.58 25.15
CA GLY A 421 -23.04 4.61 25.76
C GLY A 421 -22.37 5.98 25.96
N ASP A 422 -21.04 6.07 25.82
CA ASP A 422 -20.35 7.36 25.86
C ASP A 422 -20.71 8.24 24.65
N LYS A 423 -20.42 9.54 24.76
CA LYS A 423 -20.56 10.45 23.62
C LYS A 423 -19.38 10.24 22.65
N PRO A 424 -19.62 10.18 21.33
CA PRO A 424 -18.55 10.19 20.33
C PRO A 424 -17.61 11.40 20.50
N LEU A 425 -16.31 11.20 20.21
CA LEU A 425 -15.30 12.27 20.27
C LEU A 425 -15.46 13.33 19.16
N MET A 426 -16.15 12.97 18.07
CA MET A 426 -16.53 13.87 16.99
C MET A 426 -18.04 14.05 16.94
N THR A 427 -18.49 15.31 16.85
CA THR A 427 -19.90 15.65 16.62
C THR A 427 -20.30 15.52 15.15
N GLU A 428 -21.60 15.47 14.87
CA GLU A 428 -22.16 15.53 13.51
C GLU A 428 -21.63 16.72 12.68
N GLY A 429 -21.50 17.88 13.31
CA GLY A 429 -20.97 19.08 12.65
C GLY A 429 -19.50 18.91 12.27
N GLU A 430 -18.70 18.33 13.17
CA GLU A 430 -17.28 18.08 12.95
C GLU A 430 -17.05 17.00 11.89
N MET A 431 -17.83 15.92 11.88
CA MET A 431 -17.75 14.90 10.83
C MET A 431 -18.05 15.50 9.44
N ARG A 432 -19.08 16.35 9.32
CA ARG A 432 -19.36 17.08 8.08
C ARG A 432 -18.24 18.03 7.68
N ASP A 433 -17.61 18.69 8.64
CA ASP A 433 -16.48 19.57 8.39
C ASP A 433 -15.26 18.78 7.90
N VAL A 434 -14.96 17.61 8.50
CA VAL A 434 -13.90 16.69 8.02
C VAL A 434 -14.19 16.22 6.60
N ILE A 435 -15.43 15.84 6.28
CA ILE A 435 -15.82 15.46 4.92
C ILE A 435 -15.60 16.63 3.94
N ALA A 436 -15.90 17.87 4.34
CA ALA A 436 -15.62 19.04 3.53
C ALA A 436 -14.12 19.21 3.28
N PHE A 437 -13.27 18.97 4.28
CA PHE A 437 -11.82 18.94 4.12
C PHE A 437 -11.35 17.83 3.17
N LEU A 438 -11.83 16.59 3.32
CA LEU A 438 -11.45 15.47 2.47
C LEU A 438 -11.80 15.71 0.99
N LYS A 439 -12.88 16.43 0.70
CA LYS A 439 -13.24 16.86 -0.67
C LYS A 439 -12.21 17.81 -1.30
N THR A 440 -11.40 18.49 -0.50
CA THR A 440 -10.32 19.35 -1.02
C THR A 440 -9.13 18.55 -1.54
N LEU A 441 -9.06 17.24 -1.25
CA LEU A 441 -8.01 16.31 -1.68
C LEU A 441 -8.29 15.66 -3.05
N THR A 442 -9.38 16.06 -3.71
CA THR A 442 -9.72 15.59 -5.07
C THR A 442 -8.98 16.41 -6.12
N ASP A 443 -8.30 15.70 -7.02
CA ASP A 443 -7.59 16.27 -8.16
C ASP A 443 -8.49 17.01 -9.15
N GLY A 444 -7.88 17.86 -9.99
CA GLY A 444 -8.60 18.63 -11.00
C GLY A 444 -9.21 19.92 -10.46
N TYR A 445 -8.68 20.47 -9.37
CA TYR A 445 -9.13 21.76 -8.86
C TYR A 445 -8.87 22.87 -9.88
N GLN A 446 -9.96 23.54 -10.26
CA GLN A 446 -9.92 24.74 -11.06
C GLN A 446 -10.27 25.92 -10.15
N ALA A 447 -9.37 26.88 -10.04
CA ALA A 447 -9.64 28.10 -9.29
C ALA A 447 -10.87 28.81 -9.89
N PRO A 448 -11.78 29.35 -9.07
CA PRO A 448 -12.87 30.18 -9.58
C PRO A 448 -12.27 31.32 -10.40
N VAL A 449 -12.65 31.43 -11.68
CA VAL A 449 -12.26 32.57 -12.51
C VAL A 449 -12.80 33.82 -11.82
N ALA A 450 -11.92 34.74 -11.42
CA ALA A 450 -12.35 36.00 -10.84
C ALA A 450 -13.28 36.69 -11.84
N ALA A 451 -14.53 36.97 -11.43
CA ALA A 451 -15.44 37.73 -12.26
C ALA A 451 -14.78 39.06 -12.61
N VAL A 452 -14.40 39.23 -13.88
CA VAL A 452 -13.90 40.50 -14.39
C VAL A 452 -15.05 41.49 -14.20
N LYS A 453 -14.94 42.35 -13.18
CA LYS A 453 -15.82 43.51 -13.06
C LYS A 453 -15.49 44.41 -14.23
N THR A 454 -16.25 44.29 -15.32
CA THR A 454 -16.24 45.28 -16.39
C THR A 454 -16.72 46.58 -15.76
N ALA A 455 -15.79 47.45 -15.40
CA ALA A 455 -16.11 48.82 -15.05
C ALA A 455 -16.70 49.46 -16.30
N VAL A 456 -18.02 49.58 -16.35
CA VAL A 456 -18.70 50.44 -17.33
C VAL A 456 -18.25 51.86 -17.02
N VAL A 457 -17.29 52.35 -17.80
CA VAL A 457 -16.94 53.76 -17.82
C VAL A 457 -18.06 54.46 -18.56
N THR A 458 -19.07 54.94 -17.82
CA THR A 458 -20.01 55.94 -18.34
C THR A 458 -19.24 57.22 -18.56
N ARG A 459 -19.15 57.64 -19.83
CA ARG A 459 -18.65 58.96 -20.24
C ARG A 459 -19.70 60.03 -20.02
#